data_AF-A0A1R1YC32-F1
#
_entry.id   AF-A0A1R1YC32-F1
#
_cell.length_a   1.000
_cell.length_b   1.000
_cell.length_c   1.000
_cell.angle_alpha   90.00
_cell.angle_beta   90.00
_cell.angle_gamma   90.00
#
_symmetry.space_group_name_H-M   'P 1'
#
loop_
_entity.id
_entity.type
_entity.pdbx_description
1 polymer ?
#
loop_
_entity_poly.entity_id
_entity_poly.type
_entity_poly.pdbx_seq_one_letter_code
_entity_poly.pdbx_strand_id
1 'polypeptide(L)'
;MLAIGDSNELYLLERRGSSFFRTNTIYAFESSYFACDWNQKSNNFAVGSQDGHILAYDIRYTKPISTMYTVNAGSTYGAYSLPENSPFIDIPSKICGMQFSHDSSSLFIGLLQVIKNH
;
A
#
# COMPACT_ATOMS: atom_id res chain seq x y z
N MET A 1 12.48 9.14 6.17
CA MET A 1 11.04 9.52 6.16
C MET A 1 10.54 9.37 4.74
N LEU A 2 9.29 8.93 4.57
CA LEU A 2 8.65 8.82 3.26
C LEU A 2 7.53 9.86 3.18
N ALA A 3 7.43 10.54 2.04
CA ALA A 3 6.29 11.38 1.72
C ALA A 3 5.63 10.86 0.44
N ILE A 4 4.31 10.78 0.47
CA ILE A 4 3.43 10.34 -0.61
C ILE A 4 2.27 11.34 -0.73
N GLY A 5 1.55 11.33 -1.85
CA GLY A 5 0.46 12.26 -2.07
C GLY A 5 -0.38 11.90 -3.29
N ASP A 6 -1.00 12.91 -3.89
CA ASP A 6 -1.94 12.76 -5.01
C ASP A 6 -1.24 12.57 -6.38
N SER A 7 -0.09 11.89 -6.38
CA SER A 7 0.64 11.52 -7.58
C SER A 7 1.29 10.15 -7.40
N ASN A 8 1.88 9.64 -8.48
CA ASN A 8 2.66 8.41 -8.45
C ASN A 8 4.11 8.59 -7.94
N GLU A 9 4.46 9.78 -7.44
CA GLU A 9 5.79 10.07 -6.94
C GLU A 9 5.89 9.78 -5.45
N LEU A 10 6.88 8.96 -5.07
CA LEU A 10 7.23 8.69 -3.69
C LEU A 10 8.54 9.41 -3.37
N TYR A 11 8.54 10.26 -2.35
CA TYR A 11 9.73 11.02 -1.97
C TYR A 11 10.39 10.43 -0.72
N LEU A 12 11.63 9.98 -0.89
CA LEU A 12 12.48 9.64 0.24
C LEU A 12 13.15 10.90 0.77
N LEU A 13 12.89 11.18 2.04
CA LEU A 13 13.37 12.35 2.75
C LEU A 13 14.32 11.93 3.88
N GLU A 14 15.51 12.50 3.86
CA GLU A 14 16.48 12.43 4.95
C GLU A 14 16.31 13.66 5.84
N ARG A 15 16.24 13.44 7.16
CA ARG A 15 16.23 14.54 8.12
C ARG A 15 17.67 14.85 8.52
N ARG A 16 18.10 16.09 8.36
CA ARG A 16 19.39 16.60 8.86
C ARG A 16 19.11 17.78 9.78
N GLY A 17 19.26 17.55 11.09
CA GLY A 17 18.89 18.52 12.12
C GLY A 17 17.39 18.83 12.10
N SER A 18 17.05 20.09 11.85
CA SER A 18 15.67 20.59 11.75
C SER A 18 15.08 20.55 10.33
N SER A 19 15.90 20.21 9.33
CA SER A 19 15.49 20.29 7.92
C SER A 19 15.34 18.90 7.30
N PHE A 20 14.48 18.81 6.29
CA PHE A 20 14.30 17.62 5.46
C PHE A 20 14.88 17.86 4.07
N PHE A 21 15.62 16.89 3.59
CA PHE A 21 16.24 16.91 2.28
C PHE A 21 15.73 15.71 1.49
N ARG A 22 15.26 15.96 0.26
CA ARG A 22 14.86 14.88 -0.63
C ARG A 22 16.09 14.18 -1.17
N THR A 23 16.24 12.90 -0.85
CA THR A 23 17.34 12.06 -1.32
C THR A 23 16.99 11.32 -2.59
N ASN A 24 15.72 10.95 -2.76
CA ASN A 24 15.27 10.21 -3.93
C ASN A 24 13.82 10.53 -4.30
N THR A 25 13.50 10.37 -5.58
CA THR A 25 12.15 10.35 -6.11
C THR A 25 11.95 9.01 -6.80
N ILE A 26 11.02 8.21 -6.31
CA ILE A 26 10.65 6.93 -6.90
C ILE A 26 9.32 7.12 -7.63
N TYR A 27 9.27 6.66 -8.87
CA TYR A 27 8.02 6.62 -9.64
C TYR A 27 7.40 5.24 -9.48
N ALA A 28 6.26 5.20 -8.80
CA ALA A 28 5.46 4.00 -8.62
C ALA A 28 4.57 3.75 -9.85
N PHE A 29 3.49 2.98 -9.72
CA PHE A 29 2.53 2.75 -10.80
C PHE A 29 1.71 4.02 -11.13
N GLU A 30 0.79 3.95 -12.08
CA GLU A 30 0.06 5.12 -12.62
C GLU A 30 -0.92 5.81 -11.65
N SER A 31 -1.01 5.36 -10.39
CA SER A 31 -2.02 5.80 -9.42
C SER A 31 -1.41 6.66 -8.30
N SER A 32 -2.29 7.37 -7.59
CA SER A 32 -1.96 8.13 -6.38
C SER A 32 -1.83 7.19 -5.17
N TYR A 33 -0.88 7.50 -4.27
CA TYR A 33 -0.59 6.71 -3.08
C TYR A 33 -0.91 7.50 -1.80
N PHE A 34 -1.69 6.89 -0.90
CA PHE A 34 -2.27 7.60 0.25
C PHE A 34 -1.89 7.01 1.60
N ALA A 35 -1.43 5.76 1.63
CA ALA A 35 -0.96 5.11 2.84
C ALA A 35 0.47 4.63 2.67
N CYS A 36 1.27 4.76 3.71
CA CYS A 36 2.58 4.15 3.78
C CYS A 36 2.97 3.81 5.21
N ASP A 37 3.83 2.81 5.36
CA ASP A 37 4.49 2.57 6.62
C ASP A 37 5.90 2.00 6.43
N TRP A 38 6.71 2.14 7.48
CA TRP A 38 8.07 1.64 7.55
C TRP A 38 8.15 0.44 8.46
N ASN A 39 9.00 -0.52 8.11
CA ASN A 39 9.33 -1.55 9.06
C ASN A 39 10.19 -0.97 10.21
N GLN A 40 10.23 -1.65 11.36
CA GLN A 40 10.97 -1.16 12.53
C GLN A 40 12.48 -1.06 12.30
N LYS A 41 13.02 -1.87 11.37
CA LYS A 41 14.43 -1.81 10.99
C LYS A 41 14.77 -0.63 10.07
N SER A 42 13.78 0.13 9.61
CA SER A 42 13.93 1.29 8.72
C SER A 42 14.67 1.00 7.41
N ASN A 43 14.70 -0.25 6.96
CA ASN A 43 15.33 -0.66 5.71
C ASN A 43 14.30 -0.99 4.63
N ASN A 44 13.06 -1.28 5.01
CA ASN A 44 11.97 -1.54 4.09
C ASN A 44 10.79 -0.62 4.40
N PHE A 45 10.04 -0.29 3.37
CA PHE A 45 8.80 0.45 3.49
C PHE A 45 7.77 -0.10 2.51
N ALA A 46 6.50 0.17 2.79
CA ALA A 46 5.40 -0.18 1.91
C ALA A 46 4.52 1.04 1.63
N VAL A 47 3.93 1.07 0.45
CA VAL A 47 2.97 2.10 0.03
C VAL A 47 1.72 1.46 -0.56
N GLY A 48 0.58 2.09 -0.32
CA GLY A 48 -0.73 1.64 -0.77
C GLY A 48 -1.40 2.72 -1.64
N SER A 49 -1.90 2.31 -2.80
CA SER A 49 -2.66 3.17 -3.71
C SER A 49 -4.17 3.12 -3.44
N GLN A 50 -4.89 4.09 -3.98
CA GLN A 50 -6.36 4.07 -3.97
C GLN A 50 -6.95 2.91 -4.78
N ASP A 51 -6.22 2.42 -5.79
CA ASP A 51 -6.65 1.31 -6.65
C ASP A 51 -6.23 -0.05 -6.08
N GLY A 52 -5.91 -0.11 -4.78
CA GLY A 52 -5.62 -1.36 -4.08
C GLY A 52 -4.26 -1.97 -4.38
N HIS A 53 -3.36 -1.26 -5.08
CA HIS A 53 -1.99 -1.72 -5.25
C HIS A 53 -1.20 -1.50 -3.96
N ILE A 54 -0.43 -2.50 -3.57
CA ILE A 54 0.47 -2.44 -2.42
C ILE A 54 1.87 -2.75 -2.94
N LEU A 55 2.79 -1.82 -2.75
CA LEU A 55 4.17 -1.97 -3.16
C LEU A 55 5.07 -2.00 -1.93
N ALA A 56 5.91 -3.02 -1.85
CA ALA A 56 6.97 -3.10 -0.85
C ALA A 56 8.31 -2.76 -1.49
N TYR A 57 9.13 -1.99 -0.78
CA TYR A 57 10.44 -1.55 -1.22
C TYR A 57 11.48 -1.85 -0.14
N ASP A 58 12.69 -2.11 -0.60
CA ASP A 58 13.91 -1.94 0.19
C ASP A 58 14.51 -0.59 -0.18
N ILE A 59 14.92 0.20 0.82
CA ILE A 59 15.40 1.58 0.64
C ILE A 59 16.59 1.71 -0.31
N ARG A 60 17.33 0.62 -0.53
CA ARG A 60 18.51 0.59 -1.42
C ARG A 60 18.12 0.51 -2.89
N TYR A 61 16.88 0.15 -3.22
CA TYR A 61 16.41 -0.03 -4.58
C TYR A 61 15.27 0.93 -4.91
N THR A 62 15.22 1.37 -6.16
CA THR A 62 14.14 2.22 -6.68
C THR A 62 12.98 1.40 -7.27
N LYS A 63 13.16 0.08 -7.39
CA LYS A 63 12.12 -0.85 -7.84
C LYS A 63 11.50 -1.58 -6.64
N PRO A 64 10.19 -1.87 -6.68
CA PRO A 64 9.55 -2.63 -5.62
C PRO A 64 10.14 -4.04 -5.56
N ILE A 65 10.34 -4.54 -4.34
CA ILE A 65 10.74 -5.92 -4.07
C ILE A 65 9.54 -6.87 -4.13
N SER A 66 8.33 -6.35 -3.93
CA SER A 66 7.09 -7.11 -4.06
C SER A 66 5.93 -6.18 -4.40
N THR A 67 5.01 -6.69 -5.21
CA THR A 67 3.77 -6.03 -5.61
C THR A 67 2.62 -6.95 -5.23
N MET A 68 1.67 -6.42 -4.47
CA MET A 68 0.48 -7.10 -3.99
C MET A 68 -0.76 -6.27 -4.34
N TYR A 69 -1.93 -6.88 -4.24
CA TYR A 69 -3.20 -6.26 -4.58
C TYR A 69 -4.23 -6.60 -3.50
N THR A 70 -5.04 -5.61 -3.12
CA THR A 70 -6.20 -5.86 -2.26
C THR A 70 -7.29 -6.54 -3.06
N VAL A 71 -7.89 -7.58 -2.49
CA VAL A 71 -9.17 -8.14 -2.96
C VAL A 71 -10.28 -7.61 -2.05
N ASN A 72 -11.46 -7.32 -2.60
CA ASN A 72 -12.59 -6.90 -1.77
C ASN A 72 -12.92 -7.97 -0.73
N ALA A 73 -13.05 -7.56 0.54
CA ALA A 73 -13.64 -8.40 1.59
C ALA A 73 -15.13 -8.70 1.39
N GLY A 74 -15.78 -8.08 0.38
CA GLY A 74 -17.08 -8.53 -0.15
C GLY A 74 -17.01 -9.87 -0.89
N SER A 75 -15.80 -10.36 -1.22
CA SER A 75 -15.53 -11.67 -1.80
C SER A 75 -15.09 -12.71 -0.75
N THR A 76 -15.10 -12.36 0.54
CA THR A 76 -15.13 -13.38 1.61
C THR A 76 -16.57 -13.90 1.74
N TYR A 77 -17.03 -14.67 0.75
CA TYR A 77 -18.06 -15.65 1.01
C TYR A 77 -17.47 -16.63 2.01
N GLY A 78 -17.96 -16.63 3.25
CA GLY A 78 -17.64 -17.68 4.20
C GLY A 78 -17.81 -19.04 3.51
N ALA A 79 -16.76 -19.87 3.49
CA ALA A 79 -16.80 -21.29 3.15
C ALA A 79 -17.60 -21.71 1.89
N TYR A 80 -17.64 -20.91 0.81
CA TYR A 80 -18.16 -21.38 -0.48
C TYR A 80 -17.20 -21.01 -1.63
N SER A 81 -16.64 -22.05 -2.24
CA SER A 81 -15.93 -21.98 -3.52
C SER A 81 -16.89 -21.53 -4.63
N LEU A 82 -16.61 -20.38 -5.26
CA LEU A 82 -17.36 -19.97 -6.45
C LEU A 82 -16.88 -20.73 -7.69
N PRO A 83 -17.77 -20.99 -8.66
CA PRO A 83 -17.38 -21.58 -9.93
C PRO A 83 -16.58 -20.59 -10.77
N GLU A 84 -15.63 -21.13 -11.53
CA GLU A 84 -14.53 -20.49 -12.29
C GLU A 84 -14.92 -19.33 -13.24
N ASN A 85 -16.20 -18.99 -13.41
CA ASN A 85 -16.68 -18.06 -14.45
C ASN A 85 -17.76 -17.05 -14.01
N SER A 86 -17.86 -16.65 -12.74
CA SER A 86 -18.78 -15.57 -12.35
C SER A 86 -18.20 -14.17 -12.65
N PRO A 87 -18.87 -13.30 -13.43
CA PRO A 87 -18.37 -11.98 -13.80
C PRO A 87 -18.64 -10.96 -12.67
N PHE A 88 -17.99 -11.13 -11.53
CA PHE A 88 -17.89 -10.05 -10.55
C PHE A 88 -16.59 -9.31 -10.83
N ILE A 89 -16.73 -8.04 -11.22
CA ILE A 89 -15.61 -7.12 -11.34
C ILE A 89 -15.02 -6.98 -9.93
N ASP A 90 -13.86 -7.59 -9.68
CA ASP A 90 -13.08 -7.35 -8.47
C ASP A 90 -12.62 -5.89 -8.48
N ILE A 91 -13.48 -5.00 -7.97
CA ILE A 91 -13.12 -3.60 -7.77
C ILE A 91 -12.16 -3.57 -6.58
N PRO A 92 -10.89 -3.16 -6.72
CA PRO A 92 -9.98 -3.10 -5.58
C PRO A 92 -10.54 -2.21 -4.46
N SER A 93 -10.38 -2.67 -3.21
CA SER A 93 -10.74 -1.88 -2.04
C SER A 93 -9.76 -0.72 -1.87
N LYS A 94 -10.28 0.48 -1.57
CA LYS A 94 -9.43 1.63 -1.25
C LYS A 94 -8.69 1.39 0.05
N ILE A 95 -7.37 1.56 0.03
CA ILE A 95 -6.53 1.47 1.23
C ILE A 95 -6.69 2.75 2.04
N CYS A 96 -7.00 2.63 3.34
CA CYS A 96 -7.15 3.76 4.24
C CYS A 96 -6.09 3.84 5.35
N GLY A 97 -5.30 2.77 5.52
CA GLY A 97 -4.22 2.74 6.50
C GLY A 97 -3.30 1.54 6.28
N MET A 98 -2.06 1.66 6.73
CA MET A 98 -1.07 0.58 6.67
C MET A 98 -0.23 0.62 7.95
N GLN A 99 0.13 -0.55 8.47
CA GLN A 99 0.97 -0.65 9.64
C GLN A 99 1.79 -1.94 9.65
N PHE A 100 3.11 -1.84 9.66
CA PHE A 100 3.99 -2.95 9.94
C PHE A 100 3.83 -3.39 11.40
N SER A 101 3.85 -4.70 11.62
CA SER A 101 3.97 -5.27 12.95
C SER A 101 5.27 -4.82 13.61
N HIS A 102 5.29 -4.83 14.95
CA HIS A 102 6.46 -4.40 15.72
C HIS A 102 7.70 -5.26 15.44
N ASP A 103 7.53 -6.54 15.15
CA ASP A 103 8.61 -7.45 14.74
C ASP A 103 8.98 -7.34 13.25
N SER A 104 8.28 -6.49 12.48
CA SER A 104 8.42 -6.33 11.03
C SER A 104 8.14 -7.59 10.20
N SER A 105 7.46 -8.60 10.75
CA SER A 105 7.12 -9.83 10.05
C SER A 105 5.85 -9.73 9.21
N SER A 106 4.95 -8.81 9.57
CA SER A 106 3.61 -8.68 9.00
C SER A 106 3.30 -7.22 8.67
N LEU A 107 2.43 -7.01 7.69
CA LEU A 107 1.91 -5.70 7.30
C LEU A 107 0.38 -5.75 7.35
N PHE A 108 -0.20 -4.96 8.24
CA PHE A 108 -1.64 -4.80 8.37
C PHE A 108 -2.11 -3.69 7.43
N ILE A 109 -3.23 -3.93 6.74
CA ILE A 109 -3.76 -3.02 5.72
C ILE A 109 -5.23 -2.77 6.05
N GLY A 110 -5.55 -1.51 6.33
CA GLY A 110 -6.92 -1.04 6.51
C GLY A 110 -7.58 -0.81 5.16
N LEU A 111 -8.75 -1.41 4.96
CA LEU A 111 -9.56 -1.27 3.75
C LEU A 111 -10.82 -0.47 4.06
N LEU A 112 -11.18 0.48 3.18
CA LEU A 112 -12.43 1.20 3.28
C LEU A 112 -13.55 0.38 2.61
N GLN A 113 -14.45 -0.17 3.42
CA GLN A 113 -15.66 -0.83 2.93
C GLN A 113 -16.84 0.16 2.93
N VAL A 114 -17.40 0.44 1.75
CA VAL A 114 -18.61 1.25 1.63
C VAL A 114 -19.83 0.33 1.82
N ILE A 115 -20.47 0.43 2.98
CA ILE A 115 -21.73 -0.27 3.25
C ILE A 115 -22.85 0.54 2.57
N LYS A 116 -23.48 -0.02 1.54
CA LYS A 116 -24.71 0.54 0.98
C LYS A 116 -25.86 0.12 1.88
N ASN A 117 -26.44 1.07 2.61
CA ASN A 117 -27.72 0.85 3.28
C ASN A 117 -28.82 0.85 2.21
N HIS A 118 -29.57 -0.25 2.12
CA HIS A 118 -30.78 -0.36 1.32
C HIS A 118 -31.99 0.21 2.06
#